data_AF-A0A258DUW4-F1
#
_entry.id   AF-A0A258DUW4-F1
#
_cell.length_a   1.000
_cell.length_b   1.000
_cell.length_c   1.000
_cell.angle_alpha   90.00
_cell.angle_beta   90.00
_cell.angle_gamma   90.00
#
_symmetry.space_group_name_H-M   'P 1'
#
loop_
_entity.id
_entity.type
_entity.pdbx_description
1 polymer ?
#
loop_
_entity_poly.entity_id
_entity_poly.type
_entity_poly.pdbx_seq_one_letter_code
_entity_poly.pdbx_strand_id
1 'polypeptide(L)'
;MGLLGILAGLGVLIFLAFRGWSIMLLAPVAGLIAAAFSSEPLLASWTQTFMLNAASFVAQFMPLFLLGALFGKLMEDSGSVTSIANFMTTRLGPQRAILAVVLAGAVVTYGGVSLFVAFFVLAPMATALFQSSGVPRRLMPAAIALGTSTFAMSAMPGTPSIQNAIPMPFFGTT
;
A
#
# COMPACT_ATOMS: atom_id res chain seq x y z
N MET A 1 5.14 11.99 -30.17
CA MET A 1 6.33 12.18 -29.30
C MET A 1 6.03 12.11 -27.82
N GLY A 2 4.89 12.63 -27.33
CA GLY A 2 4.55 12.59 -25.89
C GLY A 2 4.50 11.19 -25.25
N LEU A 3 4.03 10.16 -25.96
CA LEU A 3 4.04 8.78 -25.45
C LEU A 3 5.46 8.26 -25.14
N LEU A 4 6.44 8.56 -26.00
CA LEU A 4 7.83 8.20 -25.77
C LEU A 4 8.41 8.92 -24.56
N GLY A 5 8.04 10.19 -24.36
CA GLY A 5 8.39 10.97 -23.17
C GLY A 5 7.85 10.38 -21.88
N ILE A 6 6.59 9.95 -21.90
CA ILE A 6 5.94 9.28 -20.76
C ILE A 6 6.65 7.97 -20.44
N LEU A 7 6.92 7.13 -21.46
CA LEU A 7 7.62 5.85 -21.27
C LEU A 7 9.04 6.05 -20.75
N ALA A 8 9.77 7.06 -21.26
CA ALA A 8 11.10 7.39 -20.78
C ALA A 8 11.08 7.90 -19.33
N GLY A 9 10.16 8.81 -18.99
CA GLY A 9 9.99 9.32 -17.63
C GLY A 9 9.62 8.21 -16.64
N LEU A 10 8.72 7.31 -17.04
CA LEU A 10 8.33 6.15 -16.25
C LEU A 10 9.50 5.18 -16.06
N GLY A 11 10.27 4.90 -17.12
CA GLY A 11 11.45 4.04 -17.06
C GLY A 11 12.51 4.57 -16.10
N VAL A 12 12.78 5.88 -16.16
CA VAL A 12 13.71 6.56 -15.24
C VAL A 12 13.21 6.49 -13.79
N LEU A 13 11.92 6.76 -13.57
CA LEU A 13 11.31 6.68 -12.25
C LEU A 13 11.43 5.28 -11.66
N ILE A 14 11.07 4.24 -12.43
CA ILE A 14 11.13 2.85 -11.98
C ILE A 14 12.58 2.46 -11.67
N PHE A 15 13.50 2.73 -12.59
CA PHE A 15 14.92 2.37 -12.43
C PHE A 15 15.54 3.01 -11.18
N LEU A 16 15.29 4.30 -10.95
CA LEU A 16 15.83 5.01 -9.80
C LEU A 16 15.10 4.66 -8.50
N ALA A 17 13.80 4.37 -8.54
CA ALA A 17 13.06 3.90 -7.37
C ALA A 17 13.61 2.56 -6.86
N PHE A 18 13.94 1.62 -7.76
CA PHE A 18 14.62 0.37 -7.37
C PHE A 18 16.03 0.58 -6.83
N ARG A 19 16.66 1.72 -7.13
CA ARG A 19 17.97 2.12 -6.59
C ARG A 19 17.85 2.87 -5.24
N GLY A 20 16.66 2.93 -4.66
CA GLY A 20 16.42 3.52 -3.34
C GLY A 20 16.26 5.04 -3.32
N TRP A 21 16.08 5.67 -4.48
CA TRP A 21 15.82 7.11 -4.55
C TRP A 21 14.40 7.43 -4.10
N SER A 22 14.21 8.59 -3.47
CA SER A 22 12.89 9.03 -3.00
C SER A 22 11.94 9.27 -4.17
N ILE A 23 10.80 8.57 -4.17
CA ILE A 23 9.74 8.72 -5.17
C ILE A 23 9.20 10.15 -5.19
N MET A 24 9.17 10.84 -4.04
CA MET A 24 8.76 12.25 -3.98
C MET A 24 9.65 13.17 -4.83
N LEU A 25 10.95 12.89 -4.92
CA LEU A 25 11.87 13.63 -5.76
C LEU A 25 11.78 13.19 -7.23
N LEU A 26 11.57 11.89 -7.46
CA LEU A 26 11.51 11.32 -8.81
C LEU A 26 10.24 11.68 -9.56
N ALA A 27 9.10 11.83 -8.88
CA ALA A 27 7.81 12.16 -9.50
C ALA A 27 7.85 13.47 -10.32
N PRO A 28 8.32 14.62 -9.79
CA PRO A 28 8.44 15.84 -10.59
C PRO A 28 9.50 15.70 -11.69
N VAL A 29 10.60 14.98 -11.45
CA VAL A 29 11.64 14.72 -12.47
C VAL A 29 11.07 13.93 -13.65
N ALA A 30 10.27 12.90 -13.39
CA ALA A 30 9.60 12.12 -14.42
C ALA A 30 8.60 12.97 -15.22
N GLY A 31 7.85 13.85 -14.54
CA GLY A 31 6.96 14.82 -15.18
C GLY A 31 7.71 15.79 -16.10
N LEU A 32 8.87 16.28 -15.66
CA LEU A 32 9.74 17.14 -16.47
C LEU A 32 10.31 16.43 -17.70
N ILE A 33 10.69 15.14 -17.57
CA ILE A 33 11.13 14.33 -18.71
C ILE A 33 9.99 14.19 -19.73
N ALA A 34 8.76 13.90 -19.27
CA ALA A 34 7.61 13.82 -20.16
C ALA A 34 7.29 15.15 -20.85
N ALA A 35 7.35 16.27 -20.12
CA ALA A 35 7.15 17.61 -20.65
C ALA A 35 8.22 18.00 -21.69
N ALA A 36 9.49 17.65 -21.44
CA ALA A 36 10.60 17.90 -22.36
C ALA A 36 10.38 17.22 -23.73
N PHE A 37 9.94 15.96 -23.73
CA PHE A 37 9.65 15.19 -24.94
C PHE A 37 8.36 15.62 -25.66
N SER A 38 7.45 16.29 -24.94
CA SER A 38 6.23 16.88 -25.49
C SER A 38 6.41 18.33 -25.95
N SER A 39 7.64 18.88 -25.87
CA SER A 39 7.94 20.28 -26.20
C SER A 39 7.08 21.29 -25.42
N GLU A 40 6.71 20.94 -24.19
CA GLU A 40 5.99 21.83 -23.28
C GLU A 40 6.94 22.71 -22.45
N PRO A 41 6.51 23.89 -21.99
CA PRO A 41 7.31 24.73 -21.11
C PRO A 41 7.56 24.06 -19.75
N LEU A 42 8.78 23.58 -19.53
CA LEU A 42 9.18 22.79 -18.34
C LEU A 42 8.80 23.42 -17.01
N LEU A 43 9.07 24.72 -16.85
CA LEU A 43 8.78 25.44 -15.60
C LEU A 43 7.26 25.56 -15.36
N ALA A 44 6.48 25.73 -16.43
CA ALA A 44 5.02 25.77 -16.33
C ALA A 44 4.45 24.38 -16.03
N SER A 45 4.93 23.32 -16.70
CA SER A 45 4.50 21.95 -16.44
C SER A 45 4.85 21.51 -15.00
N TRP A 46 5.95 21.99 -14.42
CA TRP A 46 6.24 21.79 -13.00
C TRP A 46 5.26 22.59 -12.12
N THR A 47 5.24 23.92 -12.24
CA THR A 47 4.57 24.79 -11.26
C THR A 47 3.05 24.84 -11.42
N GLN A 48 2.55 24.86 -12.65
CA GLN A 48 1.13 25.02 -12.95
C GLN A 48 0.40 23.69 -13.12
N THR A 49 1.10 22.67 -13.63
CA THR A 49 0.48 21.35 -13.83
C THR A 49 0.79 20.43 -12.66
N PHE A 50 2.05 20.10 -12.42
CA PHE A 50 2.40 19.09 -11.40
C PHE A 50 2.09 19.56 -9.98
N MET A 51 2.55 20.75 -9.57
CA MET A 51 2.34 21.26 -8.21
C MET A 51 0.87 21.52 -7.89
N LEU A 52 0.10 22.06 -8.83
CA LEU A 52 -1.33 22.34 -8.62
C LEU A 52 -2.13 21.03 -8.45
N ASN A 53 -1.87 20.03 -9.29
CA ASN A 53 -2.48 18.70 -9.16
C ASN A 53 -2.05 18.01 -7.86
N ALA A 54 -0.76 18.09 -7.49
CA ALA A 54 -0.26 17.54 -6.23
C ALA A 54 -0.92 18.22 -5.01
N ALA A 55 -1.06 19.54 -5.02
CA ALA A 55 -1.73 20.28 -3.96
C ALA A 55 -3.21 19.91 -3.85
N SER A 56 -3.92 19.80 -4.99
CA SER A 56 -5.31 19.37 -5.02
C SER A 56 -5.48 17.94 -4.47
N PHE A 57 -4.59 17.02 -4.85
CA PHE A 57 -4.56 15.66 -4.33
C PHE A 57 -4.38 15.63 -2.82
N VAL A 58 -3.40 16.38 -2.29
CA VAL A 58 -3.20 16.48 -0.84
C VAL A 58 -4.44 17.07 -0.18
N ALA A 59 -5.01 18.16 -0.70
CA ALA A 59 -6.20 18.78 -0.12
C ALA A 59 -7.40 17.82 -0.06
N GLN A 60 -7.62 17.01 -1.10
CA GLN A 60 -8.73 16.07 -1.17
C GLN A 60 -8.53 14.83 -0.29
N PHE A 61 -7.33 14.23 -0.32
CA PHE A 61 -7.08 12.94 0.31
C PHE A 61 -6.41 13.00 1.68
N MET A 62 -5.90 14.17 2.10
CA MET A 62 -5.24 14.30 3.42
C MET A 62 -6.15 13.90 4.58
N PRO A 63 -7.45 14.29 4.66
CA PRO A 63 -8.31 13.87 5.76
C PRO A 63 -8.43 12.35 5.84
N LEU A 64 -8.59 11.70 4.70
CA LEU A 64 -8.65 10.25 4.61
C LEU A 64 -7.34 9.60 5.07
N PHE A 65 -6.19 10.10 4.60
CA PHE A 65 -4.88 9.57 4.98
C PHE A 65 -4.57 9.79 6.47
N LEU A 66 -4.93 10.95 7.00
CA LEU A 66 -4.72 11.29 8.41
C LEU A 66 -5.58 10.40 9.31
N LEU A 67 -6.87 10.26 9.01
CA LEU A 67 -7.78 9.40 9.77
C LEU A 67 -7.38 7.92 9.65
N GLY A 68 -6.99 7.47 8.45
CA GLY A 68 -6.47 6.12 8.24
C GLY A 68 -5.18 5.86 9.03
N ALA A 69 -4.23 6.81 9.02
CA ALA A 69 -3.01 6.71 9.80
C ALA A 69 -3.28 6.69 11.32
N LEU A 70 -4.19 7.55 11.79
CA LEU A 70 -4.59 7.61 13.20
C LEU A 70 -5.27 6.31 13.64
N PHE A 71 -6.21 5.80 12.84
CA PHE A 71 -6.86 4.51 13.10
C PHE A 71 -5.85 3.36 13.12
N GLY A 72 -4.94 3.31 12.14
CA GLY A 72 -3.87 2.31 12.10
C GLY A 72 -3.00 2.37 13.35
N LYS A 73 -2.70 3.56 13.86
CA LYS A 73 -1.91 3.74 15.09
C LYS A 73 -2.70 3.36 16.35
N LEU A 74 -3.96 3.74 16.46
CA LEU A 74 -4.84 3.31 17.55
C LEU A 74 -4.98 1.79 17.63
N MET A 75 -5.10 1.12 16.49
CA MET A 75 -5.16 -0.35 16.43
C MET A 75 -3.86 -1.01 16.89
N GLU A 76 -2.72 -0.41 16.56
CA GLU A 76 -1.40 -0.83 17.05
C GLU A 76 -1.31 -0.66 18.58
N ASP A 77 -1.56 0.55 19.07
CA ASP A 77 -1.37 0.91 20.48
C ASP A 77 -2.37 0.21 21.41
N SER A 78 -3.59 -0.09 20.93
CA SER A 78 -4.59 -0.85 21.68
C SER A 78 -4.31 -2.34 21.77
N GLY A 79 -3.36 -2.88 20.99
CA GLY A 79 -3.12 -4.32 20.89
C GLY A 79 -4.24 -5.09 20.18
N SER A 80 -5.21 -4.39 19.56
CA SER A 80 -6.33 -5.01 18.85
C SER A 80 -5.86 -5.91 17.71
N VAL A 81 -4.81 -5.50 16.99
CA VAL A 81 -4.20 -6.29 15.92
C VAL A 81 -3.67 -7.64 16.47
N THR A 82 -3.04 -7.62 17.64
CA THR A 82 -2.52 -8.83 18.30
C THR A 82 -3.65 -9.77 18.74
N SER A 83 -4.75 -9.21 19.25
CA SER A 83 -5.93 -10.00 19.62
C SER A 83 -6.58 -10.69 18.42
N ILE A 84 -6.75 -9.97 17.29
CA ILE A 84 -7.26 -10.52 16.03
C ILE A 84 -6.36 -11.64 15.52
N ALA A 85 -5.04 -11.41 15.51
CA ALA A 85 -4.02 -12.39 15.14
C ALA A 85 -4.12 -13.68 15.98
N ASN A 86 -4.23 -13.55 17.31
CA ASN A 86 -4.35 -14.69 18.22
C ASN A 86 -5.69 -15.43 18.06
N PHE A 87 -6.79 -14.71 17.83
CA PHE A 87 -8.10 -15.30 17.56
C PHE A 87 -8.09 -16.14 16.27
N MET A 88 -7.48 -15.64 15.20
CA MET A 88 -7.33 -16.41 13.95
C MET A 88 -6.45 -17.64 14.14
N THR A 89 -5.36 -17.49 14.91
CA THR A 89 -4.45 -18.59 15.26
C THR A 89 -5.16 -19.69 16.03
N THR A 90 -5.96 -19.35 17.05
CA THR A 90 -6.70 -20.32 17.87
C THR A 90 -7.86 -20.98 17.13
N ARG A 91 -8.56 -20.25 16.25
CA ARG A 91 -9.68 -20.79 15.47
C ARG A 91 -9.24 -21.72 14.34
N LEU A 92 -8.18 -21.38 13.61
CA LEU A 92 -7.74 -22.13 12.42
C LEU A 92 -6.67 -23.17 12.74
N GLY A 93 -5.95 -22.97 13.84
CA GLY A 93 -4.94 -23.88 14.35
C GLY A 93 -3.68 -24.00 13.47
N PRO A 94 -2.67 -24.75 13.94
CA PRO A 94 -1.41 -24.94 13.22
C PRO A 94 -1.58 -25.64 11.86
N GLN A 95 -2.57 -26.53 11.74
CA GLN A 95 -2.84 -27.29 10.51
C GLN A 95 -3.13 -26.41 9.28
N ARG A 96 -3.57 -25.16 9.50
CA ARG A 96 -3.89 -24.20 8.45
C ARG A 96 -3.06 -22.92 8.57
N ALA A 97 -1.79 -23.02 8.97
CA ALA A 97 -0.92 -21.88 9.27
C ALA A 97 -0.84 -20.83 8.14
N ILE A 98 -0.69 -21.24 6.88
CA ILE A 98 -0.65 -20.31 5.75
C ILE A 98 -1.98 -19.53 5.64
N LEU A 99 -3.10 -20.25 5.72
CA LEU A 99 -4.43 -19.67 5.60
C LEU A 99 -4.75 -18.74 6.77
N ALA A 100 -4.32 -19.10 7.98
CA ALA A 100 -4.45 -18.26 9.17
C ALA A 100 -3.67 -16.93 9.03
N VAL A 101 -2.43 -16.97 8.52
CA VAL A 101 -1.64 -15.77 8.27
C VAL A 101 -2.29 -14.89 7.20
N VAL A 102 -2.77 -15.51 6.12
CA VAL A 102 -3.42 -14.79 5.02
C VAL A 102 -4.70 -14.11 5.48
N LEU A 103 -5.58 -14.81 6.20
CA LEU A 103 -6.83 -14.25 6.69
C LEU A 103 -6.61 -13.21 7.78
N ALA A 104 -5.68 -13.44 8.71
CA ALA A 104 -5.30 -12.44 9.71
C ALA A 104 -4.77 -11.16 9.03
N GLY A 105 -3.89 -11.32 8.04
CA GLY A 105 -3.40 -10.21 7.23
C GLY A 105 -4.53 -9.46 6.54
N ALA A 106 -5.43 -10.18 5.89
CA ALA A 106 -6.57 -9.60 5.19
C ALA A 106 -7.49 -8.81 6.13
N VAL A 107 -7.83 -9.36 7.30
CA VAL A 107 -8.70 -8.68 8.28
C VAL A 107 -8.04 -7.42 8.84
N VAL A 108 -6.75 -7.50 9.16
CA VAL A 108 -6.00 -6.36 9.71
C VAL A 108 -5.90 -5.22 8.70
N THR A 109 -5.53 -5.51 7.45
CA THR A 109 -5.43 -4.48 6.41
C THR A 109 -6.80 -4.00 5.92
N TYR A 110 -7.81 -4.88 5.89
CA TYR A 110 -9.18 -4.47 5.58
C TYR A 110 -9.71 -3.49 6.63
N GLY A 111 -9.29 -3.65 7.89
CA GLY A 111 -9.59 -2.69 8.95
C GLY A 111 -9.00 -1.29 8.70
N GLY A 112 -8.09 -1.10 7.73
CA GLY A 112 -7.41 0.17 7.49
C GLY A 112 -6.08 0.32 8.22
N VAL A 113 -5.54 -0.76 8.77
CA VAL A 113 -4.20 -0.77 9.36
C VAL A 113 -3.14 -0.70 8.27
N SER A 114 -2.15 0.17 8.46
CA SER A 114 -1.02 0.33 7.54
C SER A 114 -0.27 -0.99 7.35
N LEU A 115 0.16 -1.27 6.11
CA LEU A 115 1.02 -2.41 5.78
C LEU A 115 2.23 -2.53 6.71
N PHE A 116 2.89 -1.42 7.03
CA PHE A 116 4.07 -1.42 7.90
C PHE A 116 3.75 -1.93 9.31
N VAL A 117 2.63 -1.49 9.88
CA VAL A 117 2.13 -1.95 11.19
C VAL A 117 1.69 -3.41 11.11
N ALA A 118 0.99 -3.79 10.04
CA ALA A 118 0.55 -5.16 9.81
C ALA A 118 1.75 -6.14 9.80
N PHE A 119 2.87 -5.78 9.18
CA PHE A 119 4.08 -6.58 9.19
C PHE A 119 4.63 -6.82 10.60
N PHE A 120 4.66 -5.81 11.47
CA PHE A 120 5.17 -5.95 12.84
C PHE A 120 4.34 -6.91 13.69
N VAL A 121 3.03 -6.99 13.47
CA VAL A 121 2.16 -7.88 14.25
C VAL A 121 2.05 -9.26 13.62
N LEU A 122 1.96 -9.34 12.29
CA LEU A 122 1.80 -10.61 11.58
C LEU A 122 3.09 -11.42 11.52
N ALA A 123 4.27 -10.78 11.48
CA ALA A 123 5.56 -11.48 11.43
C ALA A 123 5.80 -12.41 12.65
N PRO A 124 5.69 -11.95 13.91
CA PRO A 124 5.86 -12.84 15.06
C PRO A 124 4.77 -13.92 15.15
N MET A 125 3.52 -13.59 14.83
CA MET A 125 2.41 -14.55 14.78
C MET A 125 2.67 -15.64 13.73
N ALA A 126 3.00 -15.25 12.50
CA ALA A 126 3.29 -16.17 11.40
C ALA A 126 4.50 -17.06 11.72
N THR A 127 5.50 -16.50 12.43
CA THR A 127 6.67 -17.25 12.88
C THR A 127 6.28 -18.38 13.84
N ALA A 128 5.43 -18.10 14.83
CA ALA A 128 4.96 -19.10 15.79
C ALA A 128 4.07 -20.18 15.11
N LEU A 129 3.17 -19.76 14.24
CA LEU A 129 2.29 -20.66 13.47
C LEU A 129 3.08 -21.57 12.52
N PHE A 130 4.06 -21.02 11.79
CA PHE A 130 4.84 -21.81 10.83
C PHE A 130 5.78 -22.79 11.54
N GLN A 131 6.33 -22.41 12.70
CA GLN A 131 7.12 -23.32 13.52
C GLN A 131 6.29 -24.49 14.08
N SER A 132 5.12 -24.19 14.66
CA SER A 132 4.23 -25.22 15.23
C SER A 132 3.61 -26.15 14.18
N SER A 133 3.53 -25.71 12.93
CA SER A 133 2.97 -26.48 11.81
C SER A 133 4.02 -27.15 10.91
N GLY A 134 5.30 -26.94 11.17
CA GLY A 134 6.39 -27.45 10.33
C GLY A 134 6.47 -26.80 8.94
N VAL A 135 5.84 -25.63 8.74
CA VAL A 135 5.85 -24.93 7.45
C VAL A 135 7.17 -24.15 7.29
N PRO A 136 7.82 -24.19 6.10
CA PRO A 136 9.06 -23.46 5.86
C PRO A 136 8.90 -21.94 6.04
N ARG A 137 9.74 -21.32 6.89
CA ARG A 137 9.74 -19.86 7.15
C ARG A 137 9.89 -18.99 5.90
N ARG A 138 10.46 -19.52 4.81
CA ARG A 138 10.59 -18.82 3.52
C ARG A 138 9.24 -18.47 2.88
N LEU A 139 8.16 -19.17 3.22
CA LEU A 139 6.81 -18.91 2.69
C LEU A 139 6.08 -17.80 3.46
N MET A 140 6.64 -17.39 4.59
CA MET A 140 6.02 -16.44 5.52
C MET A 140 5.87 -15.04 4.91
N PRO A 141 6.88 -14.45 4.24
CA PRO A 141 6.72 -13.15 3.58
C PRO A 141 5.66 -13.19 2.48
N ALA A 142 5.61 -14.28 1.72
CA ALA A 142 4.61 -14.47 0.67
C ALA A 142 3.19 -14.58 1.24
N ALA A 143 3.01 -15.32 2.35
CA ALA A 143 1.71 -15.45 3.02
C ALA A 143 1.23 -14.11 3.60
N ILE A 144 2.12 -13.33 4.23
CA ILE A 144 1.80 -12.00 4.74
C ILE A 144 1.43 -11.08 3.57
N ALA A 145 2.29 -10.97 2.55
CA ALA A 145 2.04 -10.13 1.38
C ALA A 145 0.75 -10.51 0.63
N LEU A 146 0.43 -11.81 0.55
CA LEU A 146 -0.82 -12.27 -0.04
C LEU A 146 -2.02 -11.74 0.76
N GLY A 147 -2.02 -11.87 2.08
CA GLY A 147 -3.12 -11.37 2.92
C GLY A 147 -3.24 -9.84 2.93
N THR A 148 -2.11 -9.15 3.05
CA THR A 148 -2.08 -7.70 3.33
C THR A 148 -2.08 -6.84 2.06
N SER A 149 -1.49 -7.32 0.97
CA SER A 149 -1.15 -6.49 -0.20
C SER A 149 -1.91 -6.86 -1.48
N THR A 150 -2.81 -7.86 -1.44
CA THR A 150 -3.59 -8.29 -2.61
C THR A 150 -5.08 -7.98 -2.45
N PHE A 151 -5.91 -8.97 -2.09
CA PHE A 151 -7.36 -8.83 -2.08
C PHE A 151 -7.89 -7.82 -1.06
N ALA A 152 -7.25 -7.71 0.11
CA ALA A 152 -7.64 -6.73 1.13
C ALA A 152 -7.31 -5.28 0.75
N MET A 153 -6.40 -5.08 -0.20
CA MET A 153 -5.99 -3.76 -0.69
C MET A 153 -6.69 -3.37 -2.00
N SER A 154 -6.91 -4.34 -2.90
CA SER A 154 -7.28 -4.07 -4.30
C SER A 154 -8.58 -4.70 -4.79
N ALA A 155 -9.11 -5.74 -4.13
CA ALA A 155 -10.20 -6.56 -4.71
C ALA A 155 -11.52 -6.52 -3.94
N MET A 156 -11.50 -6.23 -2.63
CA MET A 156 -12.73 -6.21 -1.83
C MET A 156 -13.41 -4.82 -1.84
N PRO A 157 -14.70 -4.73 -2.21
CA PRO A 157 -15.47 -3.49 -2.16
C PRO A 157 -15.62 -3.00 -0.71
N GLY A 158 -15.63 -1.68 -0.51
CA GLY A 158 -15.74 -1.07 0.82
C GLY A 158 -14.45 -1.01 1.64
N THR A 159 -13.29 -1.38 1.07
CA THR A 159 -11.99 -1.18 1.71
C THR A 159 -11.67 0.32 1.84
N PRO A 160 -11.39 0.86 3.04
CA PRO A 160 -10.96 2.23 3.23
C PRO A 160 -9.47 2.41 2.84
N SER A 161 -9.00 1.69 1.82
CA SER A 161 -7.63 1.73 1.35
C SER A 161 -7.44 2.88 0.36
N ILE A 162 -6.26 3.51 0.39
CA ILE A 162 -5.88 4.59 -0.53
C ILE A 162 -6.11 4.18 -1.99
N GLN A 163 -5.85 2.91 -2.30
CA GLN A 163 -5.95 2.36 -3.65
C GLN A 163 -7.39 2.27 -4.18
N ASN A 164 -8.39 2.17 -3.30
CA ASN A 164 -9.80 2.11 -3.67
C ASN A 164 -10.51 3.46 -3.48
N ALA A 165 -10.10 4.25 -2.49
CA ALA A 165 -10.70 5.56 -2.24
C ALA A 165 -10.37 6.62 -3.31
N ILE A 166 -9.18 6.55 -3.92
CA ILE A 166 -8.82 7.48 -5.00
C ILE A 166 -9.67 7.25 -6.26
N PRO A 167 -9.89 6.00 -6.73
CA PRO A 167 -10.62 5.78 -7.98
C PRO A 167 -12.15 5.80 -7.84
N MET A 168 -12.72 5.58 -6.65
CA MET A 168 -14.18 5.55 -6.45
C MET A 168 -14.93 6.75 -7.06
N PRO A 169 -14.49 8.02 -6.86
CA PRO A 169 -15.11 9.19 -7.50
C PRO A 169 -14.98 9.20 -9.02
N PHE A 170 -13.90 8.64 -9.58
CA PHE A 170 -13.67 8.58 -11.03
C PHE A 170 -14.52 7.50 -11.71
N PHE A 171 -14.78 6.39 -11.01
CA PHE A 171 -15.60 5.28 -11.51
C PHE A 171 -17.09 5.37 -11.13
N GLY A 172 -17.49 6.37 -10.35
CA GLY A 172 -18.89 6.59 -9.96
C GLY A 172 -19.43 5.51 -9.00
N THR A 173 -18.54 4.84 -8.27
CA THR A 173 -18.86 3.78 -7.33
C THR A 173 -18.78 4.30 -5.89
N THR A 174 -19.73 3.93 -5.04
CA THR A 174 -19.76 4.27 -3.60
C THR A 174 -19.02 3.26 -2.75
#